data_AF-A0A8E2JX69-F1
#
_entry.id   AF-A0A8E2JX69-F1
#
_cell.length_a   1.000
_cell.length_b   1.000
_cell.length_c   1.000
_cell.angle_alpha   90.00
_cell.angle_beta   90.00
_cell.angle_gamma   90.00
#
_symmetry.space_group_name_H-M   'P 1'
#
loop_
_entity.id
_entity.type
_entity.pdbx_description
1 polymer ?
#
loop_
_entity_poly.entity_id
_entity_poly.type
_entity_poly.pdbx_seq_one_letter_code
_entity_poly.pdbx_strand_id
1 'polypeptide(L)'
;MRLLNSLTLQLEEFGDDQTPEYVILSHMWGDEEVSFKDMQGPIVKQSKGLAKIKSCCAQAARDGFKYTWIDTCCIDKSSSAELSEAINSMYEWYKNARICYAYLDDVTLDADGPDFQYLETLESSRWFSRGWTLQELIAPSIVEFYDSNWSELGTKLSLQEEVSKITGIDIRVLRGDEPRTCNVAQRMSWASMRTTTRPEDMAYCLIGLFNVNMPLLYGEGGPRAFTRLQEEIMRNSEDYTLFAWSAQYPQASWAHRGLLASSPQEFGNPEGHGRRCWQFSELLHSSPADFGSLPGPPTPGQRQTVWEDPPNLTSRGLRIRLPLRRTGTGEDYLACLYCRREMNDELLCITLRKIPNNRWLFGRVLAHEVTFLAADQMQTFEYSTIYVIQGTSDSAEWRPLWSHEYDLQVFGVKLVQDTGQDFSICEVFPKAESEDKWDPVGGKFILHELTHLAVRILEVRGGPKSEPFFIVFGVLKGKNIPWCDVLTSDEMSEYGEGSAEGLYNSTGYWDGYAGKTDRVSKFLGFSKLVTAAARQGPLPQAEQQGTCMRGYTLTISVKRQLVFGPHRTDSEGF
;
A
#
# COMPACT_ATOMS: atom_id res chain seq x y z
N MET A 1 28.95 -1.37 -6.62
CA MET A 1 28.69 -0.17 -5.78
C MET A 1 29.61 0.98 -6.19
N ARG A 2 29.16 2.24 -6.08
CA ARG A 2 29.99 3.44 -6.27
C ARG A 2 30.35 4.09 -4.95
N LEU A 3 31.59 4.55 -4.81
CA LEU A 3 32.11 5.24 -3.63
C LEU A 3 32.77 6.55 -4.02
N LEU A 4 32.70 7.53 -3.12
CA LEU A 4 33.37 8.82 -3.25
C LEU A 4 34.74 8.77 -2.58
N ASN A 5 35.79 9.14 -3.32
CA ASN A 5 37.13 9.28 -2.75
C ASN A 5 37.20 10.51 -1.84
N SER A 6 37.52 10.31 -0.57
CA SER A 6 37.46 11.34 0.47
C SER A 6 38.50 12.46 0.28
N LEU A 7 39.54 12.25 -0.54
CA LEU A 7 40.57 13.27 -0.82
C LEU A 7 40.31 14.01 -2.13
N THR A 8 39.91 13.29 -3.19
CA THR A 8 39.77 13.85 -4.54
C THR A 8 38.34 14.27 -4.87
N LEU A 9 37.35 13.81 -4.09
CA LEU A 9 35.91 13.93 -4.37
C LEU A 9 35.51 13.35 -5.73
N GLN A 10 36.26 12.37 -6.23
CA GLN A 10 35.91 11.64 -7.44
C GLN A 10 35.15 10.36 -7.11
N LEU A 11 34.13 10.05 -7.90
CA LEU A 11 33.40 8.79 -7.79
C LEU A 11 34.19 7.66 -8.46
N GLU A 12 34.35 6.55 -7.74
CA GLU A 12 35.00 5.33 -8.18
C GLU A 12 33.99 4.17 -8.08
N GLU A 13 34.00 3.26 -9.06
CA GLU A 13 33.09 2.12 -9.12
C GLU A 13 33.82 0.82 -8.76
N PHE A 14 33.17 0.01 -7.92
CA PHE A 14 33.70 -1.25 -7.40
C PHE A 14 32.68 -2.37 -7.61
N GLY A 15 33.15 -3.52 -8.08
CA GLY A 15 32.35 -4.75 -8.09
C GLY A 15 32.22 -5.34 -6.68
N ASP A 16 31.28 -6.26 -6.49
CA ASP A 16 30.92 -6.81 -5.17
C ASP A 16 32.12 -7.40 -4.42
N ASP A 17 32.98 -8.19 -5.11
CA ASP A 17 34.16 -8.83 -4.52
C ASP A 17 35.36 -7.89 -4.29
N GLN A 18 35.25 -6.62 -4.70
CA GLN A 18 36.36 -5.64 -4.69
C GLN A 18 36.03 -4.37 -3.93
N THR A 19 34.94 -4.36 -3.16
CA THR A 19 34.53 -3.21 -2.37
C THR A 19 35.56 -2.94 -1.26
N PRO A 20 36.26 -1.78 -1.25
CA PRO A 20 37.21 -1.43 -0.20
C PRO A 20 36.47 -1.09 1.10
N GLU A 21 37.19 -0.95 2.22
CA GLU A 21 36.60 -0.38 3.43
C GLU A 21 36.14 1.08 3.18
N TYR A 22 34.96 1.42 3.68
CA TYR A 22 34.36 2.74 3.52
C TYR A 22 33.57 3.15 4.77
N VAL A 23 33.33 4.46 4.87
CA VAL A 23 32.36 5.06 5.79
C VAL A 23 31.12 5.48 5.02
N ILE A 24 29.99 5.60 5.70
CA ILE A 24 28.70 5.92 5.08
C ILE A 24 28.06 7.15 5.75
N LEU A 25 27.45 8.02 4.95
CA LEU A 25 26.76 9.21 5.46
C LEU A 25 25.25 8.95 5.53
N SER A 26 24.71 8.96 6.74
CA SER A 26 23.28 9.09 7.01
C SER A 26 22.93 10.56 7.23
N HIS A 27 21.96 11.08 6.49
CA HIS A 27 21.55 12.48 6.60
C HIS A 27 20.13 12.70 6.08
N MET A 28 19.52 13.81 6.48
CA MET A 28 18.29 14.29 5.86
C MET A 28 18.62 15.16 4.64
N TRP A 29 17.97 14.87 3.52
CA TRP A 29 18.14 15.70 2.32
C TRP A 29 17.59 17.10 2.59
N GLY A 30 18.44 18.10 2.37
CA GLY A 30 18.08 19.51 2.46
C GLY A 30 18.01 20.16 1.09
N ASP A 31 18.10 21.49 1.10
CA ASP A 31 18.20 22.26 -0.13
C ASP A 31 19.59 22.11 -0.76
N GLU A 32 19.63 22.08 -2.10
CA GLU A 32 20.86 22.07 -2.89
C GLU A 32 21.77 20.83 -2.70
N GLU A 33 21.16 19.67 -2.48
CA GLU A 33 21.87 18.38 -2.52
C GLU A 33 22.59 18.16 -3.85
N VAL A 34 23.79 17.59 -3.78
CA VAL A 34 24.60 17.29 -4.96
C VAL A 34 24.24 15.90 -5.45
N SER A 35 23.70 15.81 -6.65
CA SER A 35 23.33 14.55 -7.28
C SER A 35 24.53 13.86 -7.92
N PHE A 36 24.36 12.59 -8.31
CA PHE A 36 25.33 11.87 -9.13
C PHE A 36 25.73 12.65 -10.40
N LYS A 37 24.76 13.25 -11.09
CA LYS A 37 25.00 14.01 -12.32
C LYS A 37 25.82 15.26 -12.08
N ASP A 38 25.60 15.92 -10.94
CA ASP A 38 26.37 17.11 -10.56
C ASP A 38 27.84 16.76 -10.33
N MET A 39 28.13 15.60 -9.73
CA MET A 39 29.49 15.10 -9.52
C MET A 39 30.22 14.74 -10.82
N GLN A 40 29.50 14.42 -11.89
CA GLN A 40 30.09 14.17 -13.22
C GLN A 40 30.36 15.46 -14.00
N GLY A 41 29.82 16.60 -13.56
CA GLY A 41 29.99 17.88 -14.21
C GLY A 41 31.41 18.43 -14.06
N PRO A 42 31.87 19.30 -14.99
CA PRO A 42 33.21 19.90 -14.92
C PRO A 42 33.39 20.86 -13.73
N ILE A 43 32.28 21.39 -13.18
CA ILE A 43 32.27 22.27 -12.01
C ILE A 43 31.07 21.91 -11.14
N VAL A 44 31.32 21.35 -9.96
CA VAL A 44 30.26 21.19 -8.96
C VAL A 44 29.98 22.56 -8.34
N LYS A 45 28.73 23.02 -8.43
CA LYS A 45 28.30 24.32 -7.89
C LYS A 45 28.57 24.34 -6.38
N GLN A 46 29.11 25.45 -5.87
CA GLN A 46 29.17 25.66 -4.43
C GLN A 46 27.74 25.70 -3.88
N SER A 47 27.44 24.77 -2.98
CA SER A 47 26.13 24.60 -2.36
C SER A 47 26.30 24.09 -0.93
N LYS A 48 25.21 24.16 -0.15
CA LYS A 48 25.15 23.52 1.17
C LYS A 48 25.43 22.01 1.09
N GLY A 49 24.86 21.34 0.07
CA GLY A 49 25.11 19.93 -0.19
C GLY A 49 26.59 19.62 -0.44
N LEU A 50 27.30 20.44 -1.23
CA LEU A 50 28.73 20.25 -1.47
C LEU A 50 29.56 20.48 -0.20
N ALA A 51 29.22 21.47 0.63
CA ALA A 51 29.90 21.71 1.90
C ALA A 51 29.75 20.53 2.87
N LYS A 52 28.55 19.93 2.93
CA LYS A 52 28.27 18.72 3.70
C LYS A 52 29.09 17.52 3.20
N ILE A 53 29.14 17.29 1.88
CA ILE A 53 29.97 16.23 1.28
C ILE A 53 31.46 16.42 1.63
N LYS A 54 31.97 17.65 1.49
CA LYS A 54 33.36 17.97 1.83
C LYS A 54 33.68 17.72 3.30
N SER A 55 32.78 18.11 4.19
CA SER A 55 32.95 17.92 5.63
C SER A 55 32.92 16.44 6.01
N CYS A 56 32.01 15.67 5.40
CA CYS A 56 31.96 14.21 5.53
C CYS A 56 33.27 13.54 5.05
N CYS A 57 33.76 13.93 3.88
CA CYS A 57 35.03 13.43 3.35
C CYS A 57 36.23 13.84 4.21
N ALA A 58 36.22 15.04 4.77
CA ALA A 58 37.26 15.49 5.69
C ALA A 58 37.24 14.72 7.02
N GLN A 59 36.06 14.39 7.55
CA GLN A 59 35.93 13.50 8.71
C GLN A 59 36.42 12.09 8.38
N ALA A 60 35.97 11.51 7.25
CA ALA A 60 36.43 10.21 6.77
C ALA A 60 37.96 10.12 6.67
N ALA A 61 38.59 11.15 6.07
CA ALA A 61 40.04 11.21 5.94
C ALA A 61 40.75 11.35 7.30
N ARG A 62 40.17 12.06 8.28
CA ARG A 62 40.69 12.15 9.65
C ARG A 62 40.65 10.79 10.36
N ASP A 63 39.60 10.02 10.12
CA ASP A 63 39.42 8.68 10.70
C ASP A 63 40.19 7.59 9.91
N GLY A 64 40.91 7.98 8.85
CA GLY A 64 41.79 7.10 8.08
C GLY A 64 41.12 6.38 6.92
N PHE A 65 39.90 6.75 6.55
CA PHE A 65 39.17 6.15 5.43
C PHE A 65 39.38 6.93 4.12
N LYS A 66 39.67 6.17 3.06
CA LYS A 66 39.83 6.72 1.70
C LYS A 66 38.50 6.91 0.98
N TYR A 67 37.46 6.18 1.39
CA TYR A 67 36.20 6.10 0.66
C TYR A 67 35.01 6.39 1.56
N THR A 68 34.06 7.12 1.00
CA THR A 68 32.78 7.49 1.63
C THR A 68 31.65 7.13 0.69
N TRP A 69 30.58 6.54 1.21
CA TRP A 69 29.32 6.36 0.49
C TRP A 69 28.30 7.42 0.92
N ILE A 70 27.65 8.06 -0.07
CA ILE A 70 26.61 9.06 0.16
C ILE A 70 25.51 8.86 -0.89
N ASP A 71 24.28 8.57 -0.46
CA ASP A 71 23.17 8.17 -1.33
C ASP A 71 22.84 9.20 -2.43
N THR A 72 23.02 10.49 -2.15
CA THR A 72 22.70 11.60 -3.07
C THR A 72 23.57 11.59 -4.31
N CYS A 73 24.86 11.25 -4.17
CA CYS A 73 25.81 11.28 -5.27
C CYS A 73 26.34 9.90 -5.68
N CYS A 74 26.24 8.88 -4.84
CA CYS A 74 26.72 7.53 -5.13
C CYS A 74 25.68 6.66 -5.86
N ILE A 75 24.42 7.10 -5.96
CA ILE A 75 23.35 6.41 -6.71
C ILE A 75 22.91 7.27 -7.89
N ASP A 76 22.83 6.71 -9.10
CA ASP A 76 22.13 7.36 -10.21
C ASP A 76 20.62 7.15 -10.08
N LYS A 77 19.98 8.09 -9.39
CA LYS A 77 18.53 8.11 -9.19
C LYS A 77 17.73 8.29 -10.49
N SER A 78 18.37 8.59 -11.62
CA SER A 78 17.72 8.64 -12.93
C SER A 78 17.64 7.27 -13.63
N SER A 79 18.41 6.29 -13.17
CA SER A 79 18.30 4.90 -13.59
C SER A 79 17.37 4.15 -12.64
N SER A 80 16.17 3.78 -13.12
CA SER A 80 15.20 3.03 -12.29
C SER A 80 15.71 1.64 -11.89
N ALA A 81 16.53 1.02 -12.74
CA ALA A 81 17.18 -0.26 -12.45
C ALA A 81 18.18 -0.10 -11.30
N GLU A 82 19.07 0.89 -11.39
CA GLU A 82 20.05 1.14 -10.33
C GLU A 82 19.40 1.58 -9.02
N LEU A 83 18.40 2.45 -9.08
CA LEU A 83 17.65 2.86 -7.88
C LEU A 83 16.99 1.67 -7.19
N SER A 84 16.44 0.73 -7.97
CA SER A 84 15.82 -0.48 -7.42
C SER A 84 16.86 -1.41 -6.79
N GLU A 85 17.99 -1.62 -7.45
CA GLU A 85 19.11 -2.40 -6.90
C GLU A 85 19.66 -1.77 -5.61
N ALA A 86 19.84 -0.45 -5.61
CA ALA A 86 20.35 0.31 -4.49
C ALA A 86 19.42 0.23 -3.28
N ILE A 87 18.11 0.39 -3.45
CA ILE A 87 17.15 0.30 -2.34
C ILE A 87 17.13 -1.11 -1.73
N ASN A 88 17.19 -2.17 -2.54
CA ASN A 88 17.26 -3.53 -2.01
C ASN A 88 18.61 -3.85 -1.35
N SER A 89 19.68 -3.12 -1.71
CA SER A 89 21.03 -3.33 -1.15
C SER A 89 21.39 -2.39 0.01
N MET A 90 20.61 -1.33 0.23
CA MET A 90 20.96 -0.23 1.14
C MET A 90 21.23 -0.70 2.57
N TYR A 91 20.42 -1.62 3.09
CA TYR A 91 20.61 -2.16 4.42
C TYR A 91 21.98 -2.87 4.57
N GLU A 92 22.37 -3.67 3.59
CA GLU A 92 23.68 -4.32 3.58
C GLU A 92 24.82 -3.31 3.38
N TRP A 93 24.63 -2.26 2.58
CA TRP A 93 25.63 -1.19 2.46
C TRP A 93 25.84 -0.42 3.78
N TYR A 94 24.79 -0.16 4.54
CA TYR A 94 24.91 0.42 5.89
C TYR A 94 25.55 -0.55 6.88
N LYS A 95 25.17 -1.83 6.84
CA LYS A 95 25.72 -2.87 7.71
C LYS A 95 27.21 -3.10 7.51
N ASN A 96 27.68 -3.09 6.26
CA ASN A 96 29.07 -3.35 5.89
C ASN A 96 29.98 -2.10 5.98
N ALA A 97 29.40 -0.91 6.17
CA ALA A 97 30.18 0.29 6.42
C ALA A 97 30.94 0.18 7.75
N ARG A 98 32.16 0.73 7.80
CA ARG A 98 32.98 0.72 9.03
C ARG A 98 32.45 1.69 10.08
N ILE A 99 32.01 2.86 9.63
CA ILE A 99 31.37 3.89 10.45
C ILE A 99 30.22 4.51 9.64
N CYS A 100 29.06 4.67 10.28
CA CYS A 100 27.97 5.50 9.78
C CYS A 100 28.02 6.87 10.47
N TYR A 101 28.30 7.92 9.71
CA TYR A 101 28.18 9.28 10.21
C TYR A 101 26.71 9.72 10.08
N ALA A 102 26.03 9.91 11.21
CA ALA A 102 24.69 10.48 11.26
C ALA A 102 24.81 12.00 11.43
N TYR A 103 24.57 12.74 10.35
CA TYR A 103 24.64 14.21 10.35
C TYR A 103 23.25 14.82 10.61
N LEU A 104 23.12 15.52 11.74
CA LEU A 104 21.89 16.13 12.24
C LEU A 104 21.96 17.64 12.01
N ASP A 105 21.33 18.10 10.92
CA ASP A 105 21.39 19.50 10.49
C ASP A 105 20.59 20.47 11.38
N ASP A 106 19.75 19.93 12.24
CA ASP A 106 18.86 20.64 13.17
C ASP A 106 19.30 20.57 14.63
N VAL A 107 20.49 20.00 14.89
CA VAL A 107 21.11 19.97 16.22
C VAL A 107 22.35 20.84 16.21
N THR A 108 22.58 21.54 17.32
CA THR A 108 23.76 22.38 17.53
C THR A 108 24.28 22.15 18.93
N LEU A 109 25.58 21.87 19.06
CA LEU A 109 26.28 21.93 20.34
C LEU A 109 26.62 23.38 20.69
N ASP A 110 25.89 23.96 21.65
CA ASP A 110 26.29 25.23 22.25
C ASP A 110 27.40 24.96 23.27
N ALA A 111 28.64 25.32 22.92
CA ALA A 111 29.82 25.14 23.79
C ALA A 111 29.74 25.94 25.12
N ASP A 112 28.89 26.97 25.17
CA ASP A 112 28.66 27.81 26.35
C ASP A 112 27.35 27.43 27.09
N GLY A 113 26.59 26.46 26.58
CA GLY A 113 25.34 25.98 27.18
C GLY A 113 25.59 24.93 28.28
N PRO A 114 24.61 24.66 29.15
CA PRO A 114 24.69 23.53 30.07
C PRO A 114 24.76 22.22 29.27
N ASP A 115 25.58 21.26 29.73
CA ASP A 115 25.87 19.95 29.10
C ASP A 115 24.63 19.15 28.65
N PHE A 116 23.42 19.52 29.07
CA PHE A 116 22.17 18.81 28.75
C PHE A 116 21.31 19.47 27.66
N GLN A 117 21.64 20.68 27.21
CA GLN A 117 20.78 21.44 26.29
C GLN A 117 20.69 20.79 24.89
N TYR A 118 21.76 20.14 24.43
CA TYR A 118 21.74 19.43 23.13
C TYR A 118 20.91 18.15 23.16
N LEU A 119 20.63 17.58 24.34
CA LEU A 119 19.78 16.38 24.44
C LEU A 119 18.32 16.68 24.10
N GLU A 120 17.85 17.89 24.43
CA GLU A 120 16.51 18.35 24.04
C GLU A 120 16.41 18.50 22.52
N THR A 121 17.41 19.11 21.87
CA THR A 121 17.44 19.26 20.42
C THR A 121 17.64 17.91 19.72
N LEU A 122 18.44 17.00 20.29
CA LEU A 122 18.59 15.63 19.83
C LEU A 122 17.25 14.86 19.86
N GLU A 123 16.51 14.91 20.97
CA GLU A 123 15.20 14.24 21.11
C GLU A 123 14.19 14.77 20.10
N SER A 124 14.25 16.06 19.76
CA SER A 124 13.38 16.68 18.75
C SER A 124 13.91 16.61 17.31
N SER A 125 15.10 16.04 17.08
CA SER A 125 15.72 16.03 15.75
C SER A 125 14.87 15.26 14.75
N ARG A 126 14.64 15.88 13.59
CA ARG A 126 13.89 15.30 12.49
C ARG A 126 14.55 14.01 11.97
N TRP A 127 15.84 13.82 12.19
CA TRP A 127 16.55 12.61 11.78
C TRP A 127 15.90 11.35 12.36
N PHE A 128 15.44 11.37 13.62
CA PHE A 128 14.74 10.24 14.24
C PHE A 128 13.33 10.01 13.72
N SER A 129 12.73 11.02 13.08
CA SER A 129 11.38 10.95 12.49
C SER A 129 11.37 10.51 11.02
N ARG A 130 12.52 10.37 10.37
CA ARG A 130 12.60 9.99 8.94
C ARG A 130 12.53 8.47 8.78
N GLY A 131 11.76 7.97 7.81
CA GLY A 131 11.63 6.52 7.59
C GLY A 131 12.95 5.80 7.32
N TRP A 132 13.72 6.29 6.34
CA TRP A 132 14.98 5.68 5.90
C TRP A 132 16.05 5.60 7.00
N THR A 133 16.15 6.60 7.88
CA THR A 133 17.18 6.65 8.93
C THR A 133 17.03 5.52 9.96
N LEU A 134 15.90 4.80 10.00
CA LEU A 134 15.72 3.63 10.86
C LEU A 134 16.74 2.53 10.55
N GLN A 135 16.85 2.15 9.28
CA GLN A 135 17.85 1.15 8.89
C GLN A 135 19.28 1.70 8.98
N GLU A 136 19.46 3.00 8.79
CA GLU A 136 20.76 3.67 8.91
C GLU A 136 21.26 3.74 10.36
N LEU A 137 20.34 3.68 11.33
CA LEU A 137 20.64 3.53 12.76
C LEU A 137 20.95 2.09 13.15
N ILE A 138 20.10 1.17 12.69
CA ILE A 138 20.11 -0.23 13.15
C ILE A 138 21.20 -1.05 12.46
N ALA A 139 21.34 -0.93 11.14
CA ALA A 139 22.18 -1.82 10.35
C ALA A 139 23.69 -1.67 10.64
N PRO A 140 24.27 -0.46 10.73
CA PRO A 140 25.71 -0.31 10.98
C PRO A 140 26.09 -0.76 12.39
N SER A 141 27.27 -1.34 12.54
CA SER A 141 27.81 -1.67 13.88
C SER A 141 28.17 -0.41 14.68
N ILE A 142 28.67 0.62 13.99
CA ILE A 142 29.09 1.90 14.59
C ILE A 142 28.32 3.03 13.91
N VAL A 143 27.69 3.88 14.73
CA VAL A 143 27.09 5.15 14.29
C VAL A 143 27.65 6.26 15.16
N GLU A 144 28.15 7.31 14.54
CA GLU A 144 28.63 8.52 15.18
C GLU A 144 27.71 9.68 14.80
N PHE A 145 27.19 10.37 15.80
CA PHE A 145 26.27 11.49 15.63
C PHE A 145 27.05 12.80 15.56
N TYR A 146 26.78 13.60 14.56
CA TYR A 146 27.38 14.91 14.34
C TYR A 146 26.30 15.99 14.27
N ASP A 147 26.57 17.14 14.89
CA ASP A 147 25.72 18.31 14.82
C ASP A 147 25.87 19.06 13.47
N SER A 148 25.15 20.17 13.31
CA SER A 148 25.18 21.02 12.12
C SER A 148 26.55 21.65 11.82
N ASN A 149 27.47 21.67 12.79
CA ASN A 149 28.84 22.18 12.66
C ASN A 149 29.88 21.06 12.49
N TRP A 150 29.45 19.80 12.29
CA TRP A 150 30.33 18.63 12.27
C TRP A 150 31.11 18.41 13.58
N SER A 151 30.51 18.81 14.70
CA SER A 151 30.99 18.48 16.05
C SER A 151 30.36 17.17 16.51
N GLU A 152 31.17 16.27 17.08
CA GLU A 152 30.72 14.97 17.55
C GLU A 152 29.81 15.13 18.78
N LEU A 153 28.57 14.61 18.69
CA LEU A 153 27.60 14.51 19.78
C LEU A 153 27.84 13.26 20.64
N GLY A 154 28.34 12.20 20.01
CA GLY A 154 28.61 10.90 20.61
C GLY A 154 28.30 9.77 19.64
N THR A 155 28.36 8.54 20.14
CA THR A 155 28.13 7.31 19.36
C THR A 155 26.79 6.67 19.71
N LYS A 156 26.27 5.79 18.85
CA LYS A 156 25.13 4.92 19.17
C LYS A 156 25.31 4.15 20.48
N LEU A 157 26.54 3.76 20.83
CA LEU A 157 26.82 3.08 22.07
C LEU A 157 26.79 4.03 23.29
N SER A 158 27.39 5.22 23.17
CA SER A 158 27.42 6.19 24.28
C SER A 158 26.07 6.85 24.54
N LEU A 159 25.24 7.00 23.50
CA LEU A 159 23.89 7.60 23.55
C LEU A 159 22.76 6.56 23.50
N GLN A 160 23.04 5.30 23.81
CA GLN A 160 22.07 4.21 23.65
C GLN A 160 20.79 4.38 24.47
N GLU A 161 20.88 4.99 25.66
CA GLU A 161 19.73 5.21 26.55
C GLU A 161 18.81 6.29 25.95
N GLU A 162 19.39 7.38 25.49
CA GLU A 162 18.70 8.49 24.83
C GLU A 162 18.07 8.03 23.51
N VAL A 163 18.85 7.32 22.68
CA VAL A 163 18.36 6.78 21.40
C VAL A 163 17.26 5.75 21.63
N SER A 164 17.37 4.89 22.65
CA SER A 164 16.32 3.93 23.00
C SER A 164 15.03 4.64 23.43
N LYS A 165 15.15 5.69 24.27
CA LYS A 165 14.02 6.52 24.70
C LYS A 165 13.32 7.18 23.51
N ILE A 166 14.07 7.74 22.56
CA ILE A 166 13.53 8.45 21.40
C ILE A 166 12.84 7.48 20.43
N THR A 167 13.45 6.32 20.18
CA THR A 167 13.06 5.45 19.06
C THR A 167 12.21 4.23 19.47
N GLY A 168 12.20 3.89 20.76
CA GLY A 168 11.62 2.63 21.25
C GLY A 168 12.42 1.38 20.85
N ILE A 169 13.62 1.53 20.28
CA ILE A 169 14.51 0.41 19.94
C ILE A 169 15.18 -0.07 21.22
N ASP A 170 15.16 -1.39 21.44
CA ASP A 170 15.80 -1.99 22.61
C ASP A 170 17.32 -1.75 22.59
N ILE A 171 17.88 -1.40 23.74
CA ILE A 171 19.33 -1.18 23.93
C ILE A 171 20.15 -2.37 23.42
N ARG A 172 19.66 -3.60 23.56
CA ARG A 172 20.35 -4.79 23.04
C ARG A 172 20.55 -4.72 21.52
N VAL A 173 19.55 -4.22 20.78
CA VAL A 173 19.62 -4.06 19.32
C VAL A 173 20.54 -2.89 18.97
N LEU A 174 20.50 -1.80 19.74
CA LEU A 174 21.45 -0.69 19.57
C LEU A 174 22.91 -1.11 19.80
N ARG A 175 23.15 -2.10 20.68
CA ARG A 175 24.45 -2.73 20.94
C ARG A 175 24.87 -3.77 19.88
N GLY A 176 24.01 -4.10 18.92
CA GLY A 176 24.33 -4.98 17.80
C GLY A 176 23.65 -6.35 17.79
N ASP A 177 22.70 -6.62 18.69
CA ASP A 177 21.86 -7.82 18.55
C ASP A 177 21.10 -7.78 17.22
N GLU A 178 20.97 -8.94 16.58
CA GLU A 178 20.23 -9.04 15.32
C GLU A 178 18.77 -8.61 15.53
N PRO A 179 18.22 -7.69 14.70
CA PRO A 179 16.82 -7.26 14.82
C PRO A 179 15.82 -8.40 14.77
N ARG A 180 16.14 -9.51 14.09
CA ARG A 180 15.27 -10.70 13.98
C ARG A 180 15.03 -11.41 15.32
N THR A 181 15.80 -11.10 16.35
CA THR A 181 15.55 -11.59 17.72
C THR A 181 14.32 -10.93 18.34
N CYS A 182 13.87 -9.79 17.80
CA CYS A 182 12.61 -9.14 18.15
C CYS A 182 11.49 -9.62 17.22
N ASN A 183 10.27 -9.70 17.75
CA ASN A 183 9.10 -10.07 16.96
C ASN A 183 8.74 -8.98 15.92
N VAL A 184 7.91 -9.35 14.94
CA VAL A 184 7.51 -8.48 13.83
C VAL A 184 6.84 -7.21 14.34
N ALA A 185 5.94 -7.28 15.32
CA ALA A 185 5.24 -6.10 15.83
C ALA A 185 6.19 -5.10 16.49
N GLN A 186 7.15 -5.58 17.30
CA GLN A 186 8.16 -4.73 17.93
C GLN A 186 8.99 -4.00 16.87
N ARG A 187 9.39 -4.70 15.81
CA ARG A 187 10.18 -4.11 14.73
C ARG A 187 9.37 -3.12 13.89
N MET A 188 8.09 -3.40 13.66
CA MET A 188 7.15 -2.45 13.03
C MET A 188 6.97 -1.19 13.89
N SER A 189 6.94 -1.33 15.22
CA SER A 189 6.77 -0.20 16.14
C SER A 189 7.90 0.83 16.04
N TRP A 190 9.12 0.41 15.70
CA TRP A 190 10.26 1.34 15.51
C TRP A 190 10.07 2.31 14.33
N ALA A 191 9.11 2.01 13.45
CA ALA A 191 8.72 2.83 12.32
C ALA A 191 7.41 3.61 12.56
N SER A 192 6.72 3.40 13.70
CA SER A 192 5.36 3.94 13.91
C SER A 192 5.32 5.46 13.97
N MET A 193 6.37 6.09 14.49
CA MET A 193 6.49 7.55 14.59
C MET A 193 7.26 8.18 13.43
N ARG A 194 7.60 7.40 12.40
CA ARG A 194 8.40 7.85 11.26
C ARG A 194 7.53 8.29 10.10
N THR A 195 8.09 9.14 9.25
CA THR A 195 7.44 9.71 8.07
C THR A 195 8.35 9.65 6.84
N THR A 196 7.73 9.60 5.66
CA THR A 196 8.42 9.57 4.36
C THR A 196 7.80 10.59 3.41
N THR A 197 8.59 11.09 2.46
CA THR A 197 8.09 12.05 1.46
C THR A 197 7.19 11.38 0.45
N ARG A 198 7.60 10.21 -0.06
CA ARG A 198 6.72 9.35 -0.87
C ARG A 198 6.00 8.37 0.05
N PRO A 199 4.69 8.16 -0.12
CA PRO A 199 3.94 7.28 0.76
C PRO A 199 4.41 5.81 0.66
N GLU A 200 4.87 5.35 -0.51
CA GLU A 200 5.39 3.99 -0.70
C GLU A 200 6.73 3.74 0.01
N ASP A 201 7.54 4.79 0.19
CA ASP A 201 8.84 4.66 0.87
C ASP A 201 8.68 4.20 2.32
N MET A 202 7.50 4.39 2.94
CA MET A 202 7.22 3.86 4.28
C MET A 202 7.34 2.33 4.32
N ALA A 203 6.98 1.65 3.23
CA ALA A 203 7.20 0.22 3.10
C ALA A 203 8.65 -0.09 2.68
N TYR A 204 9.17 0.67 1.70
CA TYR A 204 10.48 0.37 1.11
C TYR A 204 11.64 0.55 2.09
N CYS A 205 11.57 1.53 3.01
CA CYS A 205 12.59 1.72 4.05
C CYS A 205 12.65 0.58 5.08
N LEU A 206 11.67 -0.33 5.10
CA LEU A 206 11.60 -1.47 6.02
C LEU A 206 12.02 -2.80 5.38
N ILE A 207 12.16 -2.85 4.05
CA ILE A 207 12.50 -4.08 3.30
C ILE A 207 13.76 -4.74 3.86
N GLY A 208 14.82 -3.94 4.04
CA GLY A 208 16.10 -4.42 4.57
C GLY A 208 16.03 -4.83 6.04
N LEU A 209 15.31 -4.05 6.86
CA LEU A 209 15.07 -4.42 8.26
C LEU A 209 14.41 -5.80 8.35
N PHE A 210 13.42 -6.07 7.51
CA PHE A 210 12.71 -7.37 7.41
C PHE A 210 13.38 -8.43 6.55
N ASN A 211 14.50 -8.11 5.91
CA ASN A 211 15.20 -8.99 4.98
C ASN A 211 14.24 -9.67 4.01
N VAL A 212 13.38 -8.87 3.40
CA VAL A 212 12.50 -9.28 2.31
C VAL A 212 13.00 -8.65 1.01
N ASN A 213 12.46 -9.07 -0.13
CA ASN A 213 12.72 -8.44 -1.42
C ASN A 213 11.38 -8.20 -2.10
N MET A 214 11.16 -7.01 -2.63
CA MET A 214 9.95 -6.71 -3.40
C MET A 214 10.20 -5.63 -4.45
N PRO A 215 9.54 -5.69 -5.63
CA PRO A 215 9.66 -4.66 -6.65
C PRO A 215 9.19 -3.28 -6.17
N LEU A 216 9.91 -2.23 -6.54
CA LEU A 216 9.51 -0.85 -6.28
C LEU A 216 8.50 -0.38 -7.33
N LEU A 217 7.28 -0.08 -6.89
CA LEU A 217 6.18 0.40 -7.73
C LEU A 217 5.71 1.76 -7.23
N TYR A 218 6.41 2.83 -7.59
CA TYR A 218 5.96 4.19 -7.26
C TYR A 218 4.65 4.53 -7.99
N GLY A 219 3.68 5.06 -7.25
CA GLY A 219 2.32 5.34 -7.72
C GLY A 219 1.29 4.26 -7.34
N GLU A 220 1.70 3.18 -6.66
CA GLU A 220 0.75 2.20 -6.12
C GLU A 220 0.05 2.67 -4.84
N GLY A 221 0.58 3.70 -4.18
CA GLY A 221 0.08 4.24 -2.92
C GLY A 221 0.64 3.51 -1.69
N GLY A 222 0.90 4.27 -0.63
CA GLY A 222 1.53 3.77 0.62
C GLY A 222 0.85 2.54 1.22
N PRO A 223 -0.49 2.52 1.42
CA PRO A 223 -1.17 1.36 2.00
C PRO A 223 -0.98 0.06 1.21
N ARG A 224 -0.87 0.14 -0.13
CA ARG A 224 -0.65 -1.04 -0.98
C ARG A 224 0.79 -1.51 -0.93
N ALA A 225 1.75 -0.59 -1.00
CA ALA A 225 3.16 -0.90 -0.80
C ALA A 225 3.38 -1.58 0.57
N PHE A 226 2.72 -1.08 1.62
CA PHE A 226 2.81 -1.64 2.97
C PHE A 226 2.09 -2.99 3.10
N THR A 227 0.98 -3.21 2.39
CA THR A 227 0.34 -4.53 2.30
C THR A 227 1.31 -5.55 1.69
N ARG A 228 1.96 -5.21 0.58
CA ARG A 228 2.95 -6.08 -0.09
C ARG A 228 4.16 -6.38 0.81
N LEU A 229 4.65 -5.41 1.58
CA LEU A 229 5.69 -5.65 2.59
C LEU A 229 5.25 -6.73 3.58
N GLN A 230 4.03 -6.62 4.12
CA GLN A 230 3.51 -7.61 5.07
C GLN A 230 3.32 -8.98 4.43
N GLU A 231 2.90 -9.05 3.15
CA GLU A 231 2.83 -10.30 2.39
C GLU A 231 4.20 -11.00 2.27
N GLU A 232 5.26 -10.25 1.97
CA GLU A 232 6.61 -10.81 1.91
C GLU A 232 7.15 -11.22 3.29
N ILE A 233 6.79 -10.48 4.35
CA ILE A 233 7.11 -10.88 5.73
C ILE A 233 6.42 -12.21 6.07
N MET A 234 5.12 -12.36 5.76
CA MET A 234 4.38 -13.60 5.98
C MET A 234 4.93 -14.77 5.18
N ARG A 235 5.48 -14.52 3.98
CA ARG A 235 6.10 -15.55 3.15
C ARG A 235 7.39 -16.09 3.77
N ASN A 236 8.10 -15.25 4.53
CA ASN A 236 9.42 -15.56 5.08
C ASN A 236 9.43 -15.84 6.59
N SER A 237 8.33 -15.58 7.31
CA SER A 237 8.22 -15.76 8.76
C SER A 237 6.78 -16.08 9.20
N GLU A 238 6.63 -17.05 10.09
CA GLU A 238 5.37 -17.39 10.78
C GLU A 238 5.24 -16.66 12.14
N ASP A 239 5.30 -15.33 12.11
CA ASP A 239 5.15 -14.49 13.30
C ASP A 239 3.78 -13.80 13.31
N TYR A 240 2.89 -14.30 14.17
CA TYR A 240 1.51 -13.80 14.29
C TYR A 240 1.40 -12.44 14.97
N THR A 241 2.49 -11.91 15.53
CA THR A 241 2.52 -10.51 16.01
C THR A 241 2.35 -9.52 14.86
N LEU A 242 2.56 -9.94 13.60
CA LEU A 242 2.20 -9.15 12.43
C LEU A 242 0.73 -8.66 12.45
N PHE A 243 -0.18 -9.43 13.05
CA PHE A 243 -1.60 -9.07 13.15
C PHE A 243 -1.94 -8.29 14.43
N ALA A 244 -0.96 -8.05 15.31
CA ALA A 244 -1.08 -7.39 16.61
C ALA A 244 -0.93 -5.86 16.51
N TRP A 245 -1.76 -5.22 15.69
CA TRP A 245 -1.81 -3.76 15.55
C TRP A 245 -3.13 -3.20 16.08
N SER A 246 -3.22 -1.88 16.27
CA SER A 246 -4.44 -1.16 16.64
C SER A 246 -4.63 0.09 15.79
N ALA A 247 -5.81 0.26 15.22
CA ALA A 247 -6.14 1.49 14.49
C ALA A 247 -6.42 2.66 15.45
N GLN A 248 -6.12 3.89 15.03
CA GLN A 248 -6.40 5.08 15.82
C GLN A 248 -7.90 5.46 15.76
N TYR A 249 -8.44 5.97 16.87
CA TYR A 249 -9.82 6.45 16.97
C TYR A 249 -9.93 7.88 16.40
N PRO A 250 -11.05 8.29 15.75
CA PRO A 250 -12.32 7.60 15.59
C PRO A 250 -12.48 6.81 14.29
N GLN A 251 -11.52 6.84 13.36
CA GLN A 251 -11.66 6.18 12.04
C GLN A 251 -11.94 4.66 12.12
N ALA A 252 -11.62 4.03 13.26
CA ALA A 252 -11.73 2.59 13.51
C ALA A 252 -13.06 2.09 14.11
N SER A 253 -14.02 2.95 14.45
CA SER A 253 -15.24 2.53 15.16
C SER A 253 -16.35 2.01 14.24
N TRP A 254 -16.30 2.28 12.92
CA TRP A 254 -17.36 1.88 11.98
C TRP A 254 -16.87 1.08 10.77
N ALA A 255 -15.58 1.11 10.44
CA ALA A 255 -15.03 0.45 9.26
C ALA A 255 -14.64 -1.01 9.55
N HIS A 256 -15.06 -1.93 8.67
CA HIS A 256 -14.49 -3.27 8.62
C HIS A 256 -13.05 -3.18 8.09
N ARG A 257 -12.10 -3.83 8.78
CA ARG A 257 -10.69 -3.88 8.41
C ARG A 257 -10.25 -5.30 8.09
N GLY A 258 -9.10 -5.42 7.45
CA GLY A 258 -8.40 -6.70 7.30
C GLY A 258 -7.58 -7.10 8.51
N LEU A 259 -6.78 -8.14 8.32
CA LEU A 259 -5.75 -8.55 9.29
C LEU A 259 -4.44 -7.80 9.08
N LEU A 260 -4.17 -7.31 7.87
CA LEU A 260 -2.97 -6.53 7.58
C LEU A 260 -3.22 -5.06 7.97
N ALA A 261 -2.21 -4.45 8.57
CA ALA A 261 -2.23 -3.04 8.94
C ALA A 261 -2.13 -2.17 7.67
N SER A 262 -2.64 -0.94 7.74
CA SER A 262 -2.52 0.01 6.63
C SER A 262 -1.19 0.76 6.65
N SER A 263 -0.54 0.86 7.81
CA SER A 263 0.74 1.54 7.97
C SER A 263 1.42 1.18 9.31
N PRO A 264 2.74 1.46 9.49
CA PRO A 264 3.44 1.22 10.74
C PRO A 264 2.88 1.99 11.95
N GLN A 265 2.20 3.11 11.73
CA GLN A 265 1.56 3.91 12.80
C GLN A 265 0.60 3.08 13.66
N GLU A 266 -0.02 2.03 13.09
CA GLU A 266 -0.94 1.14 13.80
C GLU A 266 -0.23 0.17 14.76
N PHE A 267 1.10 0.08 14.68
CA PHE A 267 1.96 -0.58 15.66
C PHE A 267 2.55 0.42 16.68
N GLY A 268 2.04 1.65 16.71
CA GLY A 268 2.40 2.65 17.72
C GLY A 268 1.54 2.56 18.97
N ASN A 269 2.01 3.18 20.06
CA ASN A 269 1.19 3.40 21.24
C ASN A 269 0.22 4.56 21.01
N PRO A 270 -1.09 4.41 21.29
CA PRO A 270 -2.03 5.51 21.17
C PRO A 270 -1.71 6.59 22.21
N GLU A 271 -1.57 7.84 21.77
CA GLU A 271 -1.43 8.98 22.67
C GLU A 271 -2.75 9.26 23.41
N GLY A 272 -2.71 9.21 24.74
CA GLY A 272 -3.82 9.60 25.61
C GLY A 272 -4.98 8.59 25.69
N HIS A 273 -5.67 8.62 26.83
CA HIS A 273 -6.88 7.84 27.15
C HIS A 273 -6.68 6.40 27.64
N GLY A 274 -5.87 6.17 28.68
CA GLY A 274 -6.00 5.00 29.57
C GLY A 274 -5.95 3.61 28.92
N ARG A 275 -5.64 3.52 27.62
CA ARG A 275 -5.42 2.29 26.87
C ARG A 275 -4.03 1.78 27.24
N ARG A 276 -3.90 0.47 27.47
CA ARG A 276 -2.62 -0.14 27.84
C ARG A 276 -1.61 0.11 26.71
N CYS A 277 -0.45 0.66 27.08
CA CYS A 277 0.73 0.75 26.23
C CYS A 277 1.08 -0.65 25.71
N TRP A 278 1.22 -0.81 24.39
CA TRP A 278 1.82 -1.97 23.76
C TRP A 278 3.26 -2.13 24.26
N GLN A 279 3.50 -3.25 24.94
CA GLN A 279 4.83 -3.74 25.24
C GLN A 279 5.09 -4.93 24.32
N PHE A 280 5.36 -4.64 23.04
CA PHE A 280 5.56 -5.69 22.02
C PHE A 280 6.70 -6.63 22.38
N SER A 281 7.73 -6.17 23.09
CA SER A 281 8.82 -7.02 23.58
C SER A 281 8.36 -8.15 24.50
N GLU A 282 7.22 -8.02 25.17
CA GLU A 282 6.66 -9.05 26.05
C GLU A 282 5.73 -10.03 25.32
N LEU A 283 5.42 -9.76 24.04
CA LEU A 283 4.63 -10.67 23.21
C LEU A 283 5.54 -11.76 22.64
N LEU A 284 5.36 -12.97 23.15
CA LEU A 284 5.89 -14.18 22.57
C LEU A 284 4.93 -14.63 21.47
N HIS A 285 5.42 -14.76 20.24
CA HIS A 285 4.70 -15.59 19.26
C HIS A 285 5.04 -17.05 19.57
N SER A 286 4.06 -17.93 19.43
CA SER A 286 4.22 -19.37 19.66
C SER A 286 3.76 -20.10 18.42
N SER A 287 4.37 -21.23 18.11
CA SER A 287 3.88 -22.02 16.99
C SER A 287 2.45 -22.49 17.29
N PRO A 288 1.61 -22.71 16.27
CA PRO A 288 0.29 -23.32 16.47
C PRO A 288 0.36 -24.66 17.22
N ALA A 289 1.46 -25.39 17.08
CA ALA A 289 1.72 -26.65 17.79
C ALA A 289 1.96 -26.43 19.29
N ASP A 290 2.76 -25.43 19.67
CA ASP A 290 3.01 -25.09 21.08
C ASP A 290 1.73 -24.58 21.76
N PHE A 291 0.90 -23.83 21.03
CA PHE A 291 -0.41 -23.40 21.50
C PHE A 291 -1.39 -24.57 21.73
N GLY A 292 -1.29 -25.62 20.91
CA GLY A 292 -2.10 -26.83 21.07
C GLY A 292 -1.77 -27.66 22.31
N SER A 293 -0.66 -27.37 22.99
CA SER A 293 -0.28 -28.01 24.27
C SER A 293 -0.89 -27.34 25.50
N LEU A 294 -1.50 -26.15 25.35
CA LEU A 294 -2.28 -25.51 26.41
C LEU A 294 -3.51 -26.38 26.73
N PRO A 295 -3.99 -26.39 27.99
CA PRO A 295 -5.20 -27.13 28.35
C PRO A 295 -6.39 -26.63 27.52
N GLY A 296 -6.78 -27.42 26.52
CA GLY A 296 -7.85 -27.15 25.57
C GLY A 296 -8.78 -28.35 25.39
N PRO A 297 -9.95 -28.19 24.77
CA PRO A 297 -10.89 -29.28 24.59
C PRO A 297 -10.23 -30.41 23.77
N PRO A 298 -10.49 -31.68 24.12
CA PRO A 298 -9.95 -32.81 23.38
C PRO A 298 -10.43 -32.71 21.93
N THR A 299 -9.49 -32.63 21.00
CA THR A 299 -9.80 -32.64 19.57
C THR A 299 -10.43 -33.99 19.23
N PRO A 300 -11.69 -34.07 18.78
CA PRO A 300 -12.29 -35.35 18.44
C PRO A 300 -11.65 -35.86 17.14
N GLY A 301 -10.76 -36.86 17.25
CA GLY A 301 -10.45 -37.77 16.15
C GLY A 301 -9.39 -37.36 15.12
N GLN A 302 -8.61 -36.29 15.30
CA GLN A 302 -7.45 -36.03 14.45
C GLN A 302 -6.14 -36.39 15.17
N ARG A 303 -5.52 -37.49 14.71
CA ARG A 303 -4.10 -37.76 14.91
C ARG A 303 -3.31 -36.49 14.59
N GLN A 304 -2.45 -36.06 15.50
CA GLN A 304 -1.09 -35.50 15.31
C GLN A 304 -0.62 -35.30 13.84
N THR A 305 -1.31 -34.49 13.05
CA THR A 305 -0.87 -34.04 11.73
C THR A 305 -1.24 -32.57 11.57
N VAL A 306 -0.77 -31.73 12.51
CA VAL A 306 -0.87 -30.27 12.42
C VAL A 306 0.33 -29.78 11.59
N TRP A 307 0.39 -30.19 10.32
CA TRP A 307 1.14 -29.46 9.30
C TRP A 307 0.11 -28.58 8.61
N GLU A 308 -0.37 -27.56 9.30
CA GLU A 308 -1.38 -26.65 8.76
C GLU A 308 -0.70 -25.54 7.96
N ASP A 309 -1.29 -25.18 6.82
CA ASP A 309 -0.74 -24.15 5.95
C ASP A 309 -0.58 -22.82 6.72
N PRO A 310 0.55 -22.11 6.58
CA PRO A 310 0.73 -20.79 7.15
C PRO A 310 -0.32 -19.79 6.65
N PRO A 311 -0.49 -18.66 7.34
CA PRO A 311 -1.37 -17.59 6.88
C PRO A 311 -1.05 -17.21 5.43
N ASN A 312 -2.05 -17.18 4.55
CA ASN A 312 -1.83 -16.98 3.12
C ASN A 312 -2.90 -16.07 2.53
N LEU A 313 -2.47 -15.07 1.75
CA LEU A 313 -3.39 -14.19 1.06
C LEU A 313 -3.99 -14.90 -0.15
N THR A 314 -5.32 -15.01 -0.16
CA THR A 314 -6.06 -15.58 -1.27
C THR A 314 -6.97 -14.52 -1.87
N SER A 315 -7.52 -14.86 -3.02
CA SER A 315 -8.51 -14.03 -3.69
C SER A 315 -9.78 -13.83 -2.81
N ARG A 316 -10.08 -14.73 -1.87
CA ARG A 316 -11.17 -14.60 -0.88
C ARG A 316 -10.82 -13.76 0.36
N GLY A 317 -9.59 -13.26 0.45
CA GLY A 317 -9.02 -12.65 1.67
C GLY A 317 -7.91 -13.51 2.27
N LEU A 318 -7.41 -13.09 3.42
CA LEU A 318 -6.32 -13.76 4.14
C LEU A 318 -6.86 -15.03 4.80
N ARG A 319 -6.43 -16.19 4.31
CA ARG A 319 -6.73 -17.50 4.90
C ARG A 319 -5.83 -17.70 6.11
N ILE A 320 -6.44 -18.00 7.26
CA ILE A 320 -5.71 -18.24 8.51
C ILE A 320 -6.52 -19.20 9.37
N ARG A 321 -5.84 -20.03 10.17
CA ARG A 321 -6.46 -20.87 11.18
C ARG A 321 -6.23 -20.27 12.56
N LEU A 322 -7.31 -19.86 13.23
CA LEU A 322 -7.27 -19.28 14.57
C LEU A 322 -8.23 -20.02 15.51
N PRO A 323 -7.95 -20.06 16.82
CA PRO A 323 -8.94 -20.34 17.85
C PRO A 323 -9.98 -19.22 17.86
N LEU A 324 -11.26 -19.57 17.72
CA LEU A 324 -12.40 -18.63 17.72
C LEU A 324 -13.36 -18.94 18.87
N ARG A 325 -13.85 -17.89 19.52
CA ARG A 325 -14.92 -17.97 20.51
C ARG A 325 -15.96 -16.90 20.24
N ARG A 326 -17.21 -17.31 20.05
CA ARG A 326 -18.33 -16.39 19.82
C ARG A 326 -18.55 -15.51 21.07
N THR A 327 -18.72 -14.21 20.88
CA THR A 327 -19.04 -13.28 21.96
C THR A 327 -20.55 -13.07 22.04
N GLY A 328 -21.19 -13.66 23.05
CA GLY A 328 -22.63 -13.50 23.29
C GLY A 328 -23.51 -14.01 22.13
N THR A 329 -24.62 -13.32 21.86
CA THR A 329 -25.61 -13.70 20.83
C THR A 329 -25.38 -13.07 19.46
N GLY A 330 -24.36 -12.21 19.31
CA GLY A 330 -24.04 -11.50 18.07
C GLY A 330 -23.26 -12.33 17.05
N GLU A 331 -22.86 -11.72 15.94
CA GLU A 331 -21.97 -12.31 14.92
C GLU A 331 -20.48 -12.03 15.17
N ASP A 332 -20.16 -11.56 16.38
CA ASP A 332 -18.79 -11.23 16.80
C ASP A 332 -18.12 -12.42 17.48
N TYR A 333 -16.82 -12.54 17.21
CA TYR A 333 -15.96 -13.60 17.69
C TYR A 333 -14.67 -12.98 18.21
N LEU A 334 -14.20 -13.46 19.35
CA LEU A 334 -12.81 -13.30 19.76
C LEU A 334 -11.99 -14.33 19.00
N ALA A 335 -10.99 -13.84 18.27
CA ALA A 335 -10.00 -14.66 17.61
C ALA A 335 -8.67 -14.51 18.33
N CYS A 336 -8.16 -15.61 18.87
CA CYS A 336 -6.86 -15.61 19.54
C CYS A 336 -5.75 -15.60 18.48
N LEU A 337 -4.90 -14.60 18.48
CA LEU A 337 -3.63 -14.67 17.76
C LEU A 337 -2.74 -15.67 18.52
N TYR A 338 -1.84 -16.37 17.82
CA TYR A 338 -0.86 -17.26 18.47
C TYR A 338 0.26 -16.44 19.17
N CYS A 339 -0.17 -15.48 19.98
CA CYS A 339 0.64 -14.51 20.68
C CYS A 339 0.25 -14.53 22.15
N ARG A 340 1.25 -14.62 23.02
CA ARG A 340 1.11 -14.75 24.46
C ARG A 340 2.00 -13.74 25.15
N ARG A 341 1.50 -13.09 26.19
CA ARG A 341 2.28 -12.15 27.01
C ARG A 341 3.01 -12.92 28.10
N GLU A 342 4.33 -12.77 28.15
CA GLU A 342 5.20 -13.59 29.02
C GLU A 342 4.88 -13.42 30.52
N MET A 343 4.74 -12.18 31.01
CA MET A 343 4.64 -11.91 32.45
C MET A 343 3.37 -12.48 33.12
N ASN A 344 2.25 -12.51 32.40
CA ASN A 344 0.94 -12.83 32.96
C ASN A 344 0.26 -14.06 32.33
N ASP A 345 0.94 -14.71 31.38
CA ASP A 345 0.37 -15.82 30.61
C ASP A 345 -0.98 -15.46 29.96
N GLU A 346 -1.03 -14.27 29.34
CA GLU A 346 -2.23 -13.73 28.71
C GLU A 346 -2.19 -13.94 27.19
N LEU A 347 -3.28 -14.46 26.64
CA LEU A 347 -3.54 -14.62 25.22
C LEU A 347 -3.95 -13.30 24.59
N LEU A 348 -3.35 -12.94 23.46
CA LEU A 348 -3.77 -11.78 22.67
C LEU A 348 -4.90 -12.18 21.71
N CYS A 349 -6.06 -11.54 21.85
CA CYS A 349 -7.22 -11.73 20.99
C CYS A 349 -7.62 -10.45 20.27
N ILE A 350 -8.12 -10.61 19.04
CA ILE A 350 -8.74 -9.57 18.23
C ILE A 350 -10.22 -9.89 18.00
N THR A 351 -11.01 -8.87 17.71
CA THR A 351 -12.45 -9.05 17.43
C THR A 351 -12.69 -9.18 15.93
N LEU A 352 -13.31 -10.29 15.54
CA LEU A 352 -13.73 -10.57 14.17
C LEU A 352 -15.25 -10.66 14.10
N ARG A 353 -15.86 -10.03 13.10
CA ARG A 353 -17.28 -10.19 12.78
C ARG A 353 -17.44 -11.15 11.61
N LYS A 354 -18.29 -12.14 11.76
CA LYS A 354 -18.66 -13.06 10.68
C LYS A 354 -19.52 -12.33 9.65
N ILE A 355 -19.22 -12.52 8.36
CA ILE A 355 -19.98 -11.92 7.26
C ILE A 355 -21.26 -12.74 7.03
N PRO A 356 -22.44 -12.10 6.94
CA PRO A 356 -23.69 -12.79 6.66
C PRO A 356 -23.63 -13.64 5.40
N ASN A 357 -24.36 -14.76 5.39
CA ASN A 357 -24.44 -15.70 4.26
C ASN A 357 -23.11 -16.36 3.85
N ASN A 358 -22.02 -16.18 4.62
CA ASN A 358 -20.77 -16.86 4.39
C ASN A 358 -20.28 -17.57 5.66
N ARG A 359 -20.05 -18.88 5.56
CA ARG A 359 -19.69 -19.68 6.73
C ARG A 359 -18.28 -19.39 7.26
N TRP A 360 -17.37 -18.93 6.40
CA TRP A 360 -15.94 -18.88 6.69
C TRP A 360 -15.31 -17.50 6.52
N LEU A 361 -16.11 -16.49 6.17
CA LEU A 361 -15.63 -15.15 5.86
C LEU A 361 -15.88 -14.21 7.03
N PHE A 362 -14.85 -13.45 7.40
CA PHE A 362 -14.84 -12.55 8.54
C PHE A 362 -14.22 -11.20 8.14
N GLY A 363 -14.52 -10.16 8.91
CA GLY A 363 -13.81 -8.87 8.88
C GLY A 363 -13.37 -8.49 10.29
N ARG A 364 -12.21 -7.84 10.43
CA ARG A 364 -11.77 -7.29 11.72
C ARG A 364 -12.63 -6.08 12.06
N VAL A 365 -13.20 -6.09 13.25
CA VAL A 365 -14.02 -4.99 13.80
C VAL A 365 -13.43 -4.55 15.13
N LEU A 366 -13.84 -3.37 15.62
CA LEU A 366 -13.25 -2.78 16.82
C LEU A 366 -11.71 -2.74 16.73
N ALA A 367 -11.19 -2.38 15.55
CA ALA A 367 -9.77 -2.51 15.24
C ALA A 367 -8.86 -1.61 16.11
N HIS A 368 -9.45 -0.70 16.88
CA HIS A 368 -8.80 0.13 17.89
C HIS A 368 -8.65 -0.57 19.26
N GLU A 369 -9.16 -1.80 19.39
CA GLU A 369 -9.12 -2.60 20.61
C GLU A 369 -8.48 -3.96 20.36
N VAL A 370 -7.76 -4.42 21.37
CA VAL A 370 -7.28 -5.79 21.51
C VAL A 370 -7.61 -6.27 22.91
N THR A 371 -7.87 -7.55 23.05
CA THR A 371 -8.27 -8.16 24.32
C THR A 371 -7.19 -9.12 24.79
N PHE A 372 -6.82 -9.03 26.07
CA PHE A 372 -5.96 -10.01 26.71
C PHE A 372 -6.82 -10.92 27.59
N LEU A 373 -6.65 -12.24 27.46
CA LEU A 373 -7.36 -13.25 28.24
C LEU A 373 -6.38 -14.17 28.95
N ALA A 374 -6.69 -14.64 30.15
CA ALA A 374 -5.88 -15.68 30.79
C ALA A 374 -5.81 -16.95 29.91
N ALA A 375 -4.65 -17.62 29.89
CA ALA A 375 -4.42 -18.81 29.06
C ALA A 375 -5.40 -19.96 29.33
N ASP A 376 -5.93 -20.09 30.55
CA ASP A 376 -6.94 -21.09 30.91
C ASP A 376 -8.27 -20.91 30.15
N GLN A 377 -8.55 -19.72 29.63
CA GLN A 377 -9.72 -19.45 28.80
C GLN A 377 -9.63 -20.12 27.42
N MET A 378 -8.44 -20.59 26.99
CA MET A 378 -8.23 -21.25 25.71
C MET A 378 -9.17 -22.45 25.51
N GLN A 379 -9.54 -23.14 26.60
CA GLN A 379 -10.47 -24.27 26.56
C GLN A 379 -11.87 -23.94 26.02
N THR A 380 -12.21 -22.66 25.96
CA THR A 380 -13.51 -22.17 25.46
C THR A 380 -13.49 -21.81 23.97
N PHE A 381 -12.36 -21.98 23.29
CA PHE A 381 -12.19 -21.67 21.87
C PHE A 381 -12.27 -22.93 21.00
N GLU A 382 -12.73 -22.75 19.76
CA GLU A 382 -12.73 -23.77 18.72
C GLU A 382 -11.80 -23.35 17.57
N TYR A 383 -10.89 -24.22 17.16
CA TYR A 383 -10.00 -23.95 16.04
C TYR A 383 -10.76 -23.99 14.71
N SER A 384 -10.63 -22.94 13.91
CA SER A 384 -11.30 -22.83 12.62
C SER A 384 -10.39 -22.20 11.58
N THR A 385 -10.41 -22.75 10.36
CA THR A 385 -9.85 -22.07 9.18
C THR A 385 -10.87 -21.06 8.66
N ILE A 386 -10.46 -19.81 8.60
CA ILE A 386 -11.28 -18.68 8.18
C ILE A 386 -10.57 -17.87 7.10
N TYR A 387 -11.34 -17.02 6.44
CA TYR A 387 -10.88 -16.01 5.52
C TYR A 387 -11.22 -14.64 6.10
N VAL A 388 -10.23 -13.76 6.23
CA VAL A 388 -10.46 -12.36 6.64
C VAL A 388 -10.31 -11.46 5.43
N ILE A 389 -11.39 -10.76 5.07
CA ILE A 389 -11.38 -9.79 3.96
C ILE A 389 -10.31 -8.73 4.21
N GLN A 390 -9.54 -8.36 3.18
CA GLN A 390 -8.65 -7.20 3.25
C GLN A 390 -9.38 -5.99 2.67
N GLY A 391 -9.08 -4.77 3.15
CA GLY A 391 -9.71 -3.53 2.69
C GLY A 391 -10.62 -2.87 3.74
N THR A 392 -10.87 -1.58 3.53
CA THR A 392 -11.78 -0.74 4.31
C THR A 392 -13.12 -0.65 3.59
N SER A 393 -14.22 -1.01 4.24
CA SER A 393 -15.55 -0.53 3.82
C SER A 393 -15.95 0.62 4.75
N ASP A 394 -15.97 1.84 4.22
CA ASP A 394 -16.48 3.02 4.93
C ASP A 394 -18.01 2.99 5.07
N SER A 395 -18.68 2.06 4.38
CA SER A 395 -20.09 1.78 4.55
C SER A 395 -20.32 0.58 5.50
N ALA A 396 -21.42 0.64 6.23
CA ALA A 396 -22.01 -0.51 6.93
C ALA A 396 -22.47 -1.63 5.97
N GLU A 397 -22.25 -1.47 4.66
CA GLU A 397 -22.60 -2.41 3.61
C GLU A 397 -21.37 -3.19 3.14
N TRP A 398 -21.46 -4.50 3.31
CA TRP A 398 -20.47 -5.50 2.95
C TRP A 398 -20.04 -5.42 1.48
N ARG A 399 -18.78 -5.09 1.20
CA ARG A 399 -18.21 -5.17 -0.15
C ARG A 399 -16.96 -6.08 -0.19
N PRO A 400 -17.02 -7.24 -0.84
CA PRO A 400 -15.84 -8.08 -1.08
C PRO A 400 -14.77 -7.34 -1.91
N LEU A 401 -13.49 -7.66 -1.71
CA LEU A 401 -12.31 -7.16 -2.48
C LEU A 401 -12.46 -7.15 -4.01
N TRP A 402 -13.40 -7.91 -4.57
CA TRP A 402 -13.68 -7.98 -5.99
C TRP A 402 -14.51 -6.80 -6.52
N SER A 403 -15.07 -5.95 -5.64
CA SER A 403 -15.78 -4.73 -6.03
C SER A 403 -14.78 -3.68 -6.52
N HIS A 404 -14.22 -3.91 -7.71
CA HIS A 404 -13.46 -2.91 -8.42
C HIS A 404 -14.47 -1.89 -8.97
N GLU A 405 -14.36 -0.64 -8.54
CA GLU A 405 -14.94 0.49 -9.25
C GLU A 405 -14.10 0.71 -10.52
N TYR A 406 -14.75 0.76 -11.70
CA TYR A 406 -14.09 1.07 -12.95
C TYR A 406 -14.54 2.45 -13.42
N ASP A 407 -13.60 3.38 -13.56
CA ASP A 407 -13.82 4.59 -14.34
C ASP A 407 -13.55 4.28 -15.83
N LEU A 408 -14.51 4.63 -16.69
CA LEU A 408 -14.46 4.38 -18.13
C LEU A 408 -14.46 5.73 -18.86
N GLN A 409 -13.33 6.10 -19.45
CA GLN A 409 -13.27 7.29 -20.28
C GLN A 409 -13.78 6.99 -21.69
N VAL A 410 -14.91 7.60 -22.07
CA VAL A 410 -15.47 7.58 -23.43
C VAL A 410 -15.11 8.89 -24.13
N PHE A 411 -13.96 8.92 -24.80
CA PHE A 411 -13.38 10.17 -25.31
C PHE A 411 -13.63 10.42 -26.80
N GLY A 412 -14.54 9.68 -27.44
CA GLY A 412 -14.98 9.97 -28.81
C GLY A 412 -16.13 9.10 -29.27
N VAL A 413 -17.28 9.70 -29.55
CA VAL A 413 -18.42 9.07 -30.23
C VAL A 413 -18.61 9.80 -31.56
N LYS A 414 -18.38 9.12 -32.68
CA LYS A 414 -18.55 9.67 -34.04
C LYS A 414 -19.51 8.81 -34.84
N LEU A 415 -20.53 9.41 -35.45
CA LEU A 415 -21.45 8.74 -36.38
C LEU A 415 -21.11 9.17 -37.81
N VAL A 416 -20.87 8.22 -38.72
CA VAL A 416 -20.52 8.49 -40.12
C VAL A 416 -21.49 7.74 -41.03
N GLN A 417 -22.10 8.41 -42.02
CA GLN A 417 -22.96 7.75 -43.00
C GLN A 417 -22.15 7.20 -44.18
N ASP A 418 -22.37 5.95 -44.59
CA ASP A 418 -21.67 5.26 -45.69
C ASP A 418 -21.89 5.92 -47.08
N THR A 419 -22.73 6.96 -47.18
CA THR A 419 -23.07 7.63 -48.45
C THR A 419 -22.67 9.11 -48.55
N GLY A 420 -21.84 9.62 -47.63
CA GLY A 420 -21.12 10.90 -47.83
C GLY A 420 -21.90 12.20 -47.59
N GLN A 421 -23.02 12.19 -46.86
CA GLN A 421 -23.56 13.40 -46.21
C GLN A 421 -23.38 13.28 -44.69
N ASP A 422 -22.76 14.29 -44.08
CA ASP A 422 -22.52 14.33 -42.64
C ASP A 422 -23.84 14.52 -41.88
N PHE A 423 -24.19 13.53 -41.05
CA PHE A 423 -25.18 13.72 -39.99
C PHE A 423 -24.47 14.40 -38.83
N SER A 424 -24.73 15.68 -38.59
CA SER A 424 -24.19 16.38 -37.44
C SER A 424 -24.96 15.96 -36.18
N ILE A 425 -24.29 15.30 -35.24
CA ILE A 425 -24.81 15.10 -33.89
C ILE A 425 -25.07 16.49 -33.32
N CYS A 426 -26.32 16.80 -33.00
CA CYS A 426 -26.71 18.11 -32.47
C CYS A 426 -26.55 18.15 -30.95
N GLU A 427 -26.97 17.08 -30.26
CA GLU A 427 -26.96 17.01 -28.80
C GLU A 427 -26.70 15.56 -28.34
N VAL A 428 -25.87 15.43 -27.30
CA VAL A 428 -25.68 14.20 -26.53
C VAL A 428 -25.83 14.60 -25.07
N PHE A 429 -26.70 13.91 -24.33
CA PHE A 429 -26.83 14.16 -22.90
C PHE A 429 -27.09 12.86 -22.14
N PRO A 430 -26.57 12.76 -20.91
CA PRO A 430 -26.87 11.64 -20.02
C PRO A 430 -28.33 11.68 -19.59
N LYS A 431 -28.97 10.51 -19.48
CA LYS A 431 -30.34 10.43 -18.95
C LYS A 431 -30.32 10.72 -17.44
N ALA A 432 -31.34 11.44 -16.94
CA ALA A 432 -31.44 12.07 -15.61
C ALA A 432 -30.96 11.24 -14.40
N GLU A 433 -31.03 9.91 -14.45
CA GLU A 433 -30.57 8.99 -13.40
C GLU A 433 -29.03 8.81 -13.34
N SER A 434 -28.28 9.50 -14.21
CA SER A 434 -26.82 9.34 -14.32
C SER A 434 -26.05 10.63 -14.62
N GLU A 435 -26.71 11.79 -14.62
CA GLU A 435 -26.09 13.08 -15.00
C GLU A 435 -24.87 13.44 -14.15
N ASP A 436 -24.89 13.09 -12.86
CA ASP A 436 -23.81 13.32 -11.88
C ASP A 436 -22.55 12.47 -12.13
N LYS A 437 -22.65 11.45 -12.99
CA LYS A 437 -21.54 10.51 -13.30
C LYS A 437 -20.87 10.76 -14.64
N TRP A 438 -21.32 11.78 -15.39
CA TRP A 438 -20.77 12.13 -16.69
C TRP A 438 -20.18 13.54 -16.67
N ASP A 439 -18.85 13.64 -16.83
CA ASP A 439 -18.19 14.94 -16.97
C ASP A 439 -17.99 15.27 -18.45
N PRO A 440 -18.59 16.36 -18.97
CA PRO A 440 -18.31 16.85 -20.31
C PRO A 440 -16.98 17.62 -20.31
N VAL A 441 -15.92 17.05 -20.91
CA VAL A 441 -14.59 17.68 -20.97
C VAL A 441 -14.12 17.78 -22.41
N GLY A 442 -14.12 18.99 -22.98
CA GLY A 442 -13.50 19.26 -24.29
C GLY A 442 -14.08 18.44 -25.45
N GLY A 443 -15.41 18.28 -25.51
CA GLY A 443 -16.11 17.51 -26.56
C GLY A 443 -16.14 16.00 -26.33
N LYS A 444 -15.93 15.55 -25.09
CA LYS A 444 -15.86 14.14 -24.65
C LYS A 444 -16.76 13.92 -23.45
N PHE A 445 -17.22 12.69 -23.24
CA PHE A 445 -18.05 12.29 -22.09
C PHE A 445 -17.28 11.28 -21.22
N ILE A 446 -16.86 11.69 -20.03
CA ILE A 446 -16.14 10.80 -19.11
C ILE A 446 -17.15 10.14 -18.18
N LEU A 447 -17.20 8.80 -18.16
CA LEU A 447 -18.08 8.05 -17.26
C LEU A 447 -17.32 7.58 -16.01
N HIS A 448 -17.77 8.05 -14.85
CA HIS A 448 -17.24 7.67 -13.55
C HIS A 448 -18.08 6.56 -12.90
N GLU A 449 -17.44 5.74 -12.07
CA GLU A 449 -18.08 4.76 -11.19
C GLU A 449 -18.97 3.72 -11.90
N LEU A 450 -18.51 3.13 -13.01
CA LEU A 450 -19.23 2.03 -13.64
C LEU A 450 -18.99 0.73 -12.85
N THR A 451 -20.00 0.32 -12.08
CA THR A 451 -19.96 -0.89 -11.23
C THR A 451 -20.73 -2.06 -11.85
N HIS A 452 -20.56 -3.27 -11.31
CA HIS A 452 -21.23 -4.50 -11.75
C HIS A 452 -22.76 -4.51 -11.56
N LEU A 453 -23.32 -3.50 -10.90
CA LEU A 453 -24.77 -3.30 -10.68
C LEU A 453 -25.30 -2.05 -11.40
N ALA A 454 -24.47 -1.40 -12.23
CA ALA A 454 -24.79 -0.14 -12.87
C ALA A 454 -24.90 -0.28 -14.39
N VAL A 455 -25.98 0.26 -14.94
CA VAL A 455 -26.14 0.56 -16.37
C VAL A 455 -26.18 2.08 -16.51
N ARG A 456 -25.56 2.61 -17.57
CA ARG A 456 -25.45 4.06 -17.84
C ARG A 456 -25.81 4.32 -19.30
N ILE A 457 -26.53 5.40 -19.56
CA ILE A 457 -27.14 5.65 -20.88
C ILE A 457 -26.80 7.07 -21.35
N LEU A 458 -26.32 7.19 -22.59
CA LEU A 458 -26.25 8.44 -23.33
C LEU A 458 -27.35 8.47 -24.38
N GLU A 459 -28.18 9.51 -24.38
CA GLU A 459 -29.13 9.76 -25.47
C GLU A 459 -28.45 10.64 -26.53
N VAL A 460 -28.57 10.25 -27.81
CA VAL A 460 -27.97 10.97 -28.94
C VAL A 460 -29.05 11.44 -29.90
N ARG A 461 -29.05 12.74 -30.21
CA ARG A 461 -29.99 13.39 -31.14
C ARG A 461 -29.26 14.06 -32.29
N GLY A 462 -29.71 13.80 -33.52
CA GLY A 462 -29.14 14.39 -34.75
C GLY A 462 -29.96 15.51 -35.37
N GLY A 463 -30.76 16.21 -34.57
CA GLY A 463 -31.52 17.39 -34.97
C GLY A 463 -33.02 17.29 -34.68
N PRO A 464 -33.78 18.38 -34.85
CA PRO A 464 -35.18 18.51 -34.40
C PRO A 464 -36.21 17.60 -35.11
N LYS A 465 -35.78 16.78 -36.08
CA LYS A 465 -36.63 15.81 -36.80
C LYS A 465 -36.10 14.38 -36.78
N SER A 466 -34.98 14.11 -36.10
CA SER A 466 -34.42 12.75 -35.99
C SER A 466 -34.95 12.06 -34.74
N GLU A 467 -35.35 10.80 -34.85
CA GLU A 467 -35.59 9.97 -33.67
C GLU A 467 -34.27 9.75 -32.91
N PRO A 468 -34.28 9.81 -31.56
CA PRO A 468 -33.09 9.57 -30.77
C PRO A 468 -32.67 8.10 -30.81
N PHE A 469 -31.39 7.88 -30.59
CA PHE A 469 -30.85 6.56 -30.28
C PHE A 469 -30.03 6.63 -28.98
N PHE A 470 -29.88 5.50 -28.32
CA PHE A 470 -29.35 5.40 -26.98
C PHE A 470 -28.08 4.55 -26.99
N ILE A 471 -26.99 5.05 -26.40
CA ILE A 471 -25.78 4.27 -26.16
C ILE A 471 -25.79 3.84 -24.70
N VAL A 472 -25.77 2.53 -24.49
CA VAL A 472 -25.86 1.91 -23.17
C VAL A 472 -24.49 1.35 -22.80
N PHE A 473 -24.08 1.55 -21.56
CA PHE A 473 -22.84 1.05 -20.97
C PHE A 473 -23.15 0.23 -19.72
N GLY A 474 -22.43 -0.88 -19.51
CA GLY A 474 -22.58 -1.71 -18.32
C GLY A 474 -21.37 -2.60 -18.07
N VAL A 475 -21.43 -3.42 -17.02
CA VAL A 475 -20.39 -4.41 -16.69
C VAL A 475 -21.02 -5.80 -16.56
N LEU A 476 -20.42 -6.79 -17.22
CA LEU A 476 -20.88 -8.18 -17.14
C LEU A 476 -20.67 -8.74 -15.73
N LYS A 477 -21.78 -9.16 -15.10
CA LYS A 477 -21.82 -9.74 -13.75
C LYS A 477 -20.88 -10.95 -13.66
N GLY A 478 -20.06 -10.99 -12.61
CA GLY A 478 -19.13 -12.10 -12.34
C GLY A 478 -17.85 -12.14 -13.20
N LYS A 479 -17.73 -11.30 -14.23
CA LYS A 479 -16.53 -11.27 -15.10
C LYS A 479 -15.79 -9.93 -15.08
N ASN A 480 -16.40 -8.86 -14.55
CA ASN A 480 -15.82 -7.51 -14.52
C ASN A 480 -15.36 -7.01 -15.91
N ILE A 481 -16.09 -7.41 -16.95
CA ILE A 481 -15.83 -7.00 -18.34
C ILE A 481 -16.85 -5.92 -18.69
N PRO A 482 -16.43 -4.68 -19.02
CA PRO A 482 -17.36 -3.67 -19.47
C PRO A 482 -17.93 -4.02 -20.85
N TRP A 483 -19.15 -3.58 -21.12
CA TRP A 483 -19.82 -3.74 -22.40
C TRP A 483 -20.56 -2.45 -22.76
N CYS A 484 -20.80 -2.26 -24.05
CA CYS A 484 -21.67 -1.20 -24.54
C CYS A 484 -22.56 -1.72 -25.67
N ASP A 485 -23.71 -1.09 -25.84
CA ASP A 485 -24.67 -1.39 -26.91
C ASP A 485 -25.36 -0.11 -27.39
N VAL A 486 -26.04 -0.17 -28.54
CA VAL A 486 -26.78 0.97 -29.10
C VAL A 486 -28.19 0.54 -29.44
N LEU A 487 -29.17 1.26 -28.90
CA LEU A 487 -30.59 0.96 -29.02
C LEU A 487 -31.33 2.07 -29.77
N THR A 488 -32.26 1.70 -30.63
CA THR A 488 -33.24 2.64 -31.21
C THR A 488 -34.32 3.01 -30.18
N SER A 489 -35.09 4.06 -30.45
CA SER A 489 -36.20 4.48 -29.57
C SER A 489 -37.24 3.37 -29.36
N ASP A 490 -37.56 2.61 -30.40
CA ASP A 490 -38.47 1.46 -30.31
C ASP A 490 -37.89 0.36 -29.41
N GLU A 491 -36.63 -0.01 -29.60
CA GLU A 491 -35.96 -1.03 -28.78
C GLU A 491 -35.83 -0.60 -27.32
N MET A 492 -35.55 0.67 -27.06
CA MET A 492 -35.44 1.22 -25.72
C MET A 492 -36.77 1.14 -24.96
N SER A 493 -37.90 1.29 -25.66
CA SER A 493 -39.24 1.22 -25.06
C SER A 493 -39.64 -0.18 -24.60
N GLU A 494 -39.03 -1.23 -25.17
CA GLU A 494 -39.29 -2.63 -24.79
C GLU A 494 -38.72 -2.98 -23.41
N TYR A 495 -37.80 -2.18 -22.86
CA TYR A 495 -37.05 -2.47 -21.63
C TYR A 495 -37.59 -1.82 -20.35
N GLY A 496 -38.87 -1.44 -20.29
CA GLY A 496 -39.52 -0.88 -19.11
C GLY A 496 -39.15 0.60 -18.87
N GLU A 497 -40.08 1.50 -19.21
CA GLU A 497 -39.98 2.97 -19.12
C GLU A 497 -38.74 3.62 -19.80
N GLY A 498 -37.91 2.82 -20.48
CA GLY A 498 -36.64 3.25 -21.06
C GLY A 498 -35.62 3.74 -20.03
N SER A 499 -35.73 3.35 -18.75
CA SER A 499 -34.80 3.78 -17.68
C SER A 499 -33.59 2.86 -17.55
N ALA A 500 -32.53 3.33 -16.85
CA ALA A 500 -31.35 2.52 -16.58
C ALA A 500 -31.72 1.32 -15.68
N GLU A 501 -32.66 1.51 -14.77
CA GLU A 501 -33.19 0.49 -13.88
C GLU A 501 -34.03 -0.57 -14.62
N GLY A 502 -34.85 -0.17 -15.60
CA GLY A 502 -35.61 -1.09 -16.45
C GLY A 502 -34.70 -2.00 -17.29
N LEU A 503 -33.67 -1.42 -17.90
CA LEU A 503 -32.61 -2.15 -18.60
C LEU A 503 -31.84 -3.07 -17.66
N TYR A 504 -31.46 -2.62 -16.47
CA TYR A 504 -30.76 -3.46 -15.50
C TYR A 504 -31.60 -4.68 -15.06
N ASN A 505 -32.88 -4.46 -14.75
CA ASN A 505 -33.79 -5.52 -14.31
C ASN A 505 -34.13 -6.53 -15.42
N SER A 506 -34.23 -6.07 -16.67
CA SER A 506 -34.45 -6.94 -17.84
C SER A 506 -33.18 -7.69 -18.29
N THR A 507 -32.00 -7.12 -18.05
CA THR A 507 -30.69 -7.74 -18.31
C THR A 507 -30.16 -8.58 -17.15
N GLY A 508 -30.83 -8.60 -15.99
CA GLY A 508 -30.44 -9.28 -14.75
C GLY A 508 -30.27 -10.81 -14.79
N TYR A 509 -30.28 -11.44 -15.97
CA TYR A 509 -30.06 -12.87 -16.19
C TYR A 509 -29.21 -13.17 -17.45
N TRP A 510 -28.15 -12.41 -17.72
CA TRP A 510 -27.16 -12.75 -18.78
C TRP A 510 -26.16 -13.86 -18.37
N ASP A 511 -26.62 -14.90 -17.66
CA ASP A 511 -25.82 -16.10 -17.37
C ASP A 511 -26.18 -17.31 -18.27
N GLY A 512 -27.06 -17.18 -19.27
CA GLY A 512 -27.42 -18.36 -20.07
C GLY A 512 -28.40 -18.24 -21.25
N TYR A 513 -28.48 -17.12 -21.98
CA TYR A 513 -29.37 -17.01 -23.15
C TYR A 513 -28.61 -16.93 -24.48
N ALA A 514 -28.29 -18.10 -25.04
CA ALA A 514 -27.87 -18.28 -26.44
C ALA A 514 -29.08 -18.58 -27.37
N GLY A 515 -30.32 -18.24 -26.97
CA GLY A 515 -31.52 -18.91 -27.50
C GLY A 515 -32.73 -18.07 -27.91
N LYS A 516 -32.66 -16.74 -27.99
CA LYS A 516 -33.77 -15.93 -28.55
C LYS A 516 -33.29 -15.01 -29.69
N THR A 517 -33.36 -15.62 -30.88
CA THR A 517 -33.86 -15.05 -32.15
C THR A 517 -33.24 -13.76 -32.70
N ASP A 518 -32.33 -13.96 -33.68
CA ASP A 518 -32.20 -13.25 -34.96
C ASP A 518 -31.95 -11.73 -35.06
N ARG A 519 -32.01 -10.95 -33.98
CA ARG A 519 -31.60 -9.52 -34.04
C ARG A 519 -30.16 -9.27 -33.61
N VAL A 520 -29.62 -10.09 -32.72
CA VAL A 520 -28.23 -10.01 -32.19
C VAL A 520 -27.19 -10.51 -33.21
N SER A 521 -27.59 -11.25 -34.25
CA SER A 521 -26.67 -11.80 -35.26
C SER A 521 -26.15 -10.78 -36.26
N LYS A 522 -26.75 -9.59 -36.38
CA LYS A 522 -26.28 -8.52 -37.29
C LYS A 522 -25.18 -7.64 -36.71
N PHE A 523 -24.91 -7.72 -35.40
CA PHE A 523 -24.02 -6.79 -34.70
C PHE A 523 -22.90 -7.45 -33.90
N LEU A 524 -22.62 -8.72 -34.19
CA LEU A 524 -21.61 -9.56 -33.53
C LEU A 524 -20.13 -9.14 -33.79
N GLY A 525 -19.90 -7.92 -34.26
CA GLY A 525 -18.57 -7.29 -34.31
C GLY A 525 -18.17 -6.58 -33.01
N PHE A 526 -19.13 -6.12 -32.18
CA PHE A 526 -18.83 -5.30 -31.00
C PHE A 526 -18.71 -6.11 -29.70
N SER A 527 -19.47 -7.21 -29.51
CA SER A 527 -19.41 -7.99 -28.25
C SER A 527 -18.15 -8.86 -28.08
N LYS A 528 -17.38 -9.09 -29.15
CA LYS A 528 -16.17 -9.93 -29.11
C LYS A 528 -14.88 -9.21 -28.74
N LEU A 529 -14.82 -7.88 -28.78
CA LEU A 529 -13.53 -7.17 -28.63
C LEU A 529 -13.16 -6.77 -27.20
N VAL A 530 -14.11 -6.41 -26.33
CA VAL A 530 -13.76 -6.13 -24.91
C VAL A 530 -13.30 -7.41 -24.19
N THR A 531 -13.82 -8.56 -24.61
CA THR A 531 -13.42 -9.89 -24.11
C THR A 531 -12.02 -10.32 -24.59
N ALA A 532 -11.60 -9.91 -25.78
CA ALA A 532 -10.27 -10.20 -26.31
C ALA A 532 -9.20 -9.26 -25.72
N ALA A 533 -9.54 -7.99 -25.54
CA ALA A 533 -8.66 -6.95 -25.02
C ALA A 533 -8.40 -7.07 -23.50
N ALA A 534 -9.38 -7.56 -22.72
CA ALA A 534 -9.24 -7.77 -21.28
C ALA A 534 -8.27 -8.89 -20.86
N ARG A 535 -7.84 -9.76 -21.79
CA ARG A 535 -6.89 -10.86 -21.52
C ARG A 535 -5.42 -10.48 -21.68
N GLN A 536 -5.10 -9.28 -22.18
CA GLN A 536 -3.73 -8.85 -22.45
C GLN A 536 -3.44 -7.46 -21.86
N GLY A 537 -3.00 -7.40 -20.60
CA GLY A 537 -2.30 -6.25 -20.00
C GLY A 537 -3.03 -4.88 -20.05
N PRO A 538 -2.31 -3.77 -19.76
CA PRO A 538 -2.82 -2.41 -19.97
C PRO A 538 -2.93 -2.12 -21.48
N LEU A 539 -4.14 -1.81 -21.95
CA LEU A 539 -4.39 -1.50 -23.37
C LEU A 539 -3.94 -0.09 -23.73
N PRO A 540 -3.33 0.12 -24.92
CA PRO A 540 -3.32 1.41 -25.60
C PRO A 540 -4.74 1.84 -26.00
N GLN A 541 -4.88 3.11 -26.39
CA GLN A 541 -6.11 3.68 -26.96
C GLN A 541 -6.76 2.74 -27.99
N ALA A 542 -8.01 2.33 -27.77
CA ALA A 542 -8.76 1.48 -28.71
C ALA A 542 -9.88 2.30 -29.37
N GLU A 543 -9.81 2.43 -30.69
CA GLU A 543 -10.88 2.99 -31.54
C GLU A 543 -11.54 1.84 -32.29
N GLN A 544 -12.88 1.77 -32.26
CA GLN A 544 -13.58 0.71 -32.98
C GLN A 544 -14.83 1.23 -33.69
N GLN A 545 -15.00 0.78 -34.93
CA GLN A 545 -16.08 1.15 -35.84
C GLN A 545 -17.10 0.00 -35.96
N GLY A 546 -18.40 0.31 -35.96
CA GLY A 546 -19.49 -0.66 -36.14
C GLY A 546 -20.72 -0.04 -36.81
N THR A 547 -21.38 -0.77 -37.70
CA THR A 547 -22.44 -0.24 -38.58
C THR A 547 -23.81 -0.19 -37.91
N CYS A 548 -24.08 0.81 -37.07
CA CYS A 548 -25.24 0.88 -36.15
C CYS A 548 -26.64 0.92 -36.80
N MET A 549 -26.83 1.48 -38.01
CA MET A 549 -28.15 1.62 -38.66
C MET A 549 -28.02 1.63 -40.19
N ARG A 550 -29.13 1.50 -40.95
CA ARG A 550 -29.19 1.49 -42.43
C ARG A 550 -28.27 2.55 -43.07
N GLY A 551 -27.04 2.15 -43.39
CA GLY A 551 -26.01 2.98 -44.02
C GLY A 551 -25.22 3.91 -43.08
N TYR A 552 -25.16 3.66 -41.77
CA TYR A 552 -24.37 4.45 -40.81
C TYR A 552 -23.40 3.59 -39.99
N THR A 553 -22.16 4.07 -39.87
CA THR A 553 -21.06 3.51 -39.09
C THR A 553 -20.75 4.39 -37.87
N LEU A 554 -20.95 3.83 -36.67
CA LEU A 554 -20.63 4.43 -35.39
C LEU A 554 -19.19 4.05 -34.98
N THR A 555 -18.39 5.04 -34.62
CA THR A 555 -17.06 4.87 -34.05
C THR A 555 -17.07 5.28 -32.59
N ILE A 556 -16.74 4.35 -31.68
CA ILE A 556 -16.60 4.62 -30.25
C ILE A 556 -15.13 4.43 -29.87
N SER A 557 -14.55 5.43 -29.22
CA SER A 557 -13.19 5.39 -28.68
C SER A 557 -13.24 5.31 -27.17
N VAL A 558 -12.73 4.22 -26.60
CA VAL A 558 -12.81 3.93 -25.16
C VAL A 558 -11.41 3.70 -24.60
N LYS A 559 -11.11 4.30 -23.44
CA LYS A 559 -9.83 4.15 -22.76
C LYS A 559 -10.11 3.74 -21.34
N ARG A 560 -9.57 2.59 -20.97
CA ARG A 560 -9.56 2.12 -19.59
C ARG A 560 -8.49 2.89 -18.84
N GLN A 561 -8.87 3.63 -17.80
CA GLN A 561 -7.91 4.25 -16.89
C GLN A 561 -8.12 3.65 -15.51
N LEU A 562 -7.09 2.99 -14.96
CA LEU A 562 -7.09 2.62 -13.56
C LEU A 562 -6.73 3.88 -12.77
N VAL A 563 -7.68 4.44 -12.04
CA VAL A 563 -7.42 5.50 -11.07
C VAL A 563 -7.18 4.82 -9.73
N PHE A 564 -6.06 5.16 -9.08
CA PHE A 564 -5.79 4.80 -7.71
C PHE A 564 -5.63 6.10 -6.92
N GLY A 565 -6.61 6.41 -6.07
CA GLY A 565 -6.62 7.62 -5.25
C GLY A 565 -7.99 7.87 -4.62
N PRO A 566 -8.07 8.67 -3.55
CA PRO A 566 -9.32 8.98 -2.87
C PRO A 566 -10.22 9.82 -3.79
N HIS A 567 -11.53 9.60 -3.68
CA HIS A 567 -12.55 10.42 -4.34
C HIS A 567 -12.36 11.91 -4.04
N ARG A 568 -12.78 12.74 -5.01
CA ARG A 568 -12.87 14.21 -4.95
C ARG A 568 -13.17 14.70 -3.53
N THR A 569 -12.20 15.34 -2.89
CA THR A 569 -12.53 16.40 -1.94
C THR A 569 -12.96 17.59 -2.79
N ASP A 570 -14.21 18.01 -2.64
CA ASP A 570 -14.69 19.27 -3.17
C ASP A 570 -13.73 20.39 -2.73
N SER A 571 -12.93 20.86 -3.68
CA SER A 571 -12.23 22.13 -3.56
C SER A 571 -13.25 23.24 -3.81
N GLU A 572 -14.02 23.59 -2.80
CA GLU A 572 -14.62 24.92 -2.69
C GLU A 572 -13.95 25.69 -1.55
N GLY A 573 -13.10 26.65 -1.94
CA GLY A 573 -12.76 27.88 -1.21
C GLY A 573 -12.17 27.78 0.21
N PHE A 574 -10.85 27.92 0.35
CA PHE A 574 -10.16 29.19 0.63
C PHE A 574 -8.64 29.01 0.62
#